data_AF-A0A0D7EFV5-F1
#
_entry.id   AF-A0A0D7EFV5-F1
#
_cell.length_a   1.000
_cell.length_b   1.000
_cell.length_c   1.000
_cell.angle_alpha   90.00
_cell.angle_beta   90.00
_cell.angle_gamma   90.00
#
_symmetry.space_group_name_H-M   'P 1'
#
loop_
_entity.id
_entity.type
_entity.pdbx_description
1 polymer ?
#
loop_
_entity_poly.entity_id
_entity_poly.type
_entity_poly.pdbx_seq_one_letter_code
_entity_poly.pdbx_strand_id
1 'polypeptide(L)' 'MTDPDLTDQGISVLVEIARTSGADLTTGQRLELDRLISEGLVALQLPAGLSDRRTYKVTAKGQRLLDERGVGANES' A
#
# COMPACT_ATOMS: atom_id res chain seq x y z
N MET A 1 17.96 -12.76 3.72
CA MET A 1 16.82 -12.38 2.86
C MET A 1 16.76 -10.88 2.94
N THR A 2 17.17 -10.20 1.89
CA THR A 2 17.19 -8.74 1.84
C THR A 2 15.75 -8.27 1.85
N ASP A 3 15.31 -7.58 2.90
CA ASP A 3 14.03 -6.89 2.89
C ASP A 3 13.98 -5.99 1.65
N PRO A 4 12.89 -6.02 0.86
CA PRO A 4 12.78 -5.13 -0.28
C PRO A 4 12.84 -3.70 0.26
N ASP A 5 13.85 -2.94 -0.19
CA ASP A 5 13.96 -1.54 0.20
C ASP A 5 12.70 -0.82 -0.28
N LEU A 6 11.86 -0.43 0.68
CA LEU A 6 10.62 0.26 0.40
C LEU A 6 10.98 1.69 0.03
N THR A 7 10.80 2.04 -1.24
CA THR A 7 11.08 3.39 -1.75
C THR A 7 10.12 4.41 -1.13
N ASP A 8 10.49 5.69 -1.10
CA ASP A 8 9.59 6.76 -0.65
C ASP A 8 8.26 6.75 -1.42
N GLN A 9 8.32 6.40 -2.71
CA GLN A 9 7.15 6.20 -3.55
C GLN A 9 6.29 5.03 -3.05
N GLY A 10 6.90 3.90 -2.68
CA GLY A 10 6.20 2.74 -2.12
C GLY A 10 5.50 3.05 -0.80
N ILE A 11 6.16 3.81 0.08
CA ILE A 11 5.56 4.30 1.33
C ILE A 11 4.35 5.18 1.01
N SER A 12 4.49 6.13 0.08
CA SER A 12 3.39 7.00 -0.36
C SER A 12 2.18 6.19 -0.84
N VAL A 13 2.39 5.11 -1.60
CA VAL A 13 1.31 4.22 -2.04
C VAL A 13 0.62 3.52 -0.87
N LEU A 14 1.39 2.95 0.07
CA LEU A 14 0.80 2.26 1.21
C LEU A 14 -0.04 3.20 2.09
N VAL A 15 0.44 4.44 2.32
CA VAL A 15 -0.31 5.47 3.07
C VAL A 15 -1.59 5.85 2.34
N GLU A 16 -1.52 6.07 1.03
CA GLU A 16 -2.70 6.41 0.22
C GLU A 16 -3.73 5.27 0.25
N ILE A 17 -3.29 4.02 0.16
CA ILE A 17 -4.18 2.86 0.27
C ILE A 17 -4.78 2.74 1.66
N ALA A 18 -4.01 2.96 2.72
CA ALA A 18 -4.52 2.95 4.09
C ALA A 18 -5.59 4.03 4.30
N ARG A 19 -5.47 5.19 3.62
CA ARG A 19 -6.37 6.33 3.78
C ARG A 19 -7.61 6.29 2.89
N THR A 20 -7.44 5.98 1.61
CA THR A 20 -8.50 6.12 0.58
C THR A 20 -8.81 4.80 -0.12
N SER A 21 -8.25 3.67 0.35
CA SER A 21 -8.33 2.37 -0.34
C SER A 21 -7.81 2.41 -1.78
N GLY A 22 -6.89 3.34 -2.06
CA GLY A 22 -6.26 3.54 -3.37
C GLY A 22 -7.16 4.25 -4.38
N ALA A 23 -8.17 4.98 -3.92
CA ALA A 23 -9.11 5.70 -4.78
C ALA A 23 -8.43 6.77 -5.64
N ASP A 24 -7.39 7.42 -5.10
CA ASP A 24 -6.74 8.60 -5.67
C ASP A 24 -5.27 8.35 -6.09
N LEU A 25 -4.92 7.08 -6.35
CA LEU A 25 -3.57 6.73 -6.82
C LEU A 25 -3.26 7.38 -8.18
N THR A 26 -2.21 8.20 -8.18
CA THR A 26 -1.61 8.80 -9.38
C THR A 26 -0.99 7.75 -10.29
N THR A 27 -0.69 8.11 -11.55
CA THR A 27 -0.03 7.19 -12.51
C THR A 27 1.30 6.65 -11.99
N GLY A 28 2.12 7.48 -11.33
CA GLY A 28 3.38 7.04 -10.73
C GLY A 28 3.18 6.08 -9.56
N GLN A 29 2.17 6.31 -8.72
CA GLN A 29 1.83 5.41 -7.62
C GLN A 29 1.22 4.09 -8.12
N ARG A 30 0.51 4.09 -9.25
CA ARG A 30 -0.02 2.86 -9.85
C ARG A 30 1.07 1.92 -10.35
N LEU A 31 2.18 2.45 -10.87
CA LEU A 31 3.33 1.64 -11.26
C LEU A 31 3.91 0.88 -10.07
N GLU A 32 4.00 1.58 -8.93
CA GLU A 32 4.54 1.02 -7.69
C GLU A 32 3.56 0.05 -7.02
N LEU A 33 2.25 0.28 -7.17
CA LEU A 33 1.19 -0.58 -6.64
C LEU A 33 1.34 -2.03 -7.13
N ASP A 34 1.60 -2.25 -8.42
CA ASP A 34 1.77 -3.62 -8.96
C ASP A 34 2.95 -4.35 -8.30
N ARG A 35 4.06 -3.64 -8.05
CA ARG A 35 5.21 -4.19 -7.29
C ARG A 35 4.80 -4.55 -5.86
N LEU A 36 4.12 -3.65 -5.15
CA LEU A 36 3.69 -3.86 -3.77
C LEU A 36 2.67 -5.01 -3.64
N ILE A 37 1.82 -5.22 -4.64
CA ILE A 37 0.93 -6.38 -4.71
C ILE A 37 1.75 -7.66 -4.90
N SER A 38 2.71 -7.67 -5.83
CA SER A 38 3.60 -8.83 -6.07
C SER A 38 4.43 -9.20 -4.84
N GLU A 39 4.79 -8.22 -4.00
CA GLU A 39 5.53 -8.44 -2.75
C GLU A 39 4.62 -8.83 -1.57
N GLY A 40 3.30 -8.86 -1.79
CA GLY A 40 2.30 -9.19 -0.78
C GLY A 40 2.10 -8.11 0.28
N LEU A 41 2.51 -6.87 0.00
CA LEU A 41 2.34 -5.71 0.89
C LEU A 41 0.96 -5.08 0.74
N VAL A 42 0.35 -5.24 -0.44
CA VAL A 42 -1.00 -4.79 -0.75
C VAL A 42 -1.81 -5.97 -1.28
N ALA A 43 -3.09 -6.02 -0.91
CA ALA A 43 -4.06 -6.95 -1.48
C ALA A 43 -5.15 -6.19 -2.25
N LEU A 44 -5.56 -6.75 -3.38
CA LEU A 44 -6.75 -6.31 -4.09
C LEU A 44 -7.99 -6.68 -3.27
N GLN A 45 -8.82 -5.69 -2.97
CA GLN A 45 -10.13 -5.85 -2.37
C GLN A 45 -11.17 -5.58 -3.45
N LEU A 46 -11.79 -6.64 -3.96
CA LEU A 46 -12.93 -6.52 -4.86
C LEU A 46 -14.15 -6.20 -4.00
N PRO A 47 -14.86 -5.08 -4.24
CA PRO A 47 -16.14 -4.86 -3.57
C PRO A 47 -17.11 -5.99 -3.93
N ALA A 48 -17.91 -6.43 -2.97
CA ALA A 48 -18.90 -7.50 -3.15
C ALA A 48 -20.13 -7.07 -4.00
N GLY A 49 -19.97 -6.11 -4.90
CA GLY A 49 -21.04 -5.53 -5.73
C GLY A 49 -20.53 -4.99 -7.06
N LEU A 50 -21.46 -4.54 -7.92
CA LEU A 50 -21.30 -4.10 -9.32
C LEU A 50 -20.45 -2.83 -9.53
N SER A 51 -19.50 -2.55 -8.65
CA SER A 51 -18.55 -1.46 -8.84
C SER A 51 -17.30 -2.01 -9.52
N ASP A 52 -17.09 -1.66 -10.79
CA ASP A 52 -15.85 -1.92 -11.55
C ASP A 52 -14.60 -1.26 -10.93
N ARG A 53 -14.77 -0.50 -9.84
CA ARG A 53 -13.68 0.17 -9.14
C ARG A 53 -12.97 -0.80 -8.20
N ARG A 54 -11.77 -1.20 -8.61
CA ARG A 54 -10.81 -1.94 -7.77
C ARG A 54 -10.44 -1.12 -6.54
N THR A 55 -10.65 -1.67 -5.35
CA THR A 55 -10.13 -1.11 -4.10
C THR A 55 -8.98 -1.94 -3.59
N TYR A 56 -8.12 -1.37 -2.76
CA TYR A 56 -6.94 -2.04 -2.24
C TYR A 56 -6.88 -1.92 -0.73
N LYS A 57 -6.20 -2.87 -0.10
CA LYS A 57 -5.96 -2.87 1.34
C LYS A 57 -4.49 -3.21 1.62
N VAL A 58 -3.88 -2.48 2.55
CA VAL A 58 -2.55 -2.82 3.08
C VAL A 58 -2.65 -4.13 3.88
N THR A 59 -1.76 -5.08 3.60
CA THR A 59 -1.72 -6.36 4.31
C THR A 59 -1.04 -6.20 5.68
N ALA A 60 -1.16 -7.19 6.56
CA ALA A 60 -0.40 -7.19 7.82
C ALA A 60 1.12 -7.09 7.59
N LYS A 61 1.62 -7.66 6.48
CA LYS A 61 3.03 -7.54 6.08
C LYS A 61 3.39 -6.12 5.68
N GLY A 62 2.55 -5.46 4.87
CA GLY A 62 2.73 -4.06 4.47
C GLY A 62 2.68 -3.11 5.67
N GLN A 63 1.76 -3.33 6.60
CA GLN A 63 1.65 -2.51 7.82
C GLN A 63 2.89 -2.63 8.68
N ARG A 64 3.36 -3.86 8.93
CA ARG A 64 4.58 -4.09 9.71
C ARG A 64 5.81 -3.37 9.11
N LEU A 65 5.94 -3.34 7.78
CA LEU A 65 7.01 -2.62 7.10
C LEU A 65 6.91 -1.09 7.27
N LEU A 66 5.69 -0.54 7.30
CA LEU A 66 5.48 0.88 7.63
C LEU A 66 5.89 1.18 9.08
N ASP A 67 5.48 0.32 10.01
CA ASP A 67 5.78 0.46 11.43
C ASP A 67 7.30 0.39 11.69
N GLU A 68 8.01 -0.55 11.03
CA GLU A 68 9.47 -0.71 11.12
C GLU A 68 10.26 0.48 10.55
N ARG A 69 9.66 1.26 9.62
CA ARG A 69 10.25 2.48 9.06
C ARG A 69 9.94 3.74 9.88
N GLY A 70 9.20 3.63 10.98
CA GLY A 70 8.84 4.76 11.84
C GLY A 70 7.71 5.64 11.31
N VAL A 71 7.00 5.19 10.27
CA VAL A 71 5.78 5.84 9.77
C VAL A 71 4.63 5.48 10.72
N GLY A 72 4.60 6.12 11.89
CA GLY A 72 3.57 5.91 12.92
C GLY A 72 4.05 5.92 14.38
N ALA A 73 5.37 5.94 14.62
CA ALA A 73 5.92 5.85 15.98
C ALA A 73 6.60 7.13 16.49
N ASN A 74 6.45 8.27 15.81
CA ASN A 74 7.08 9.53 16.21
C ASN A 74 6.07 10.68 16.40
N GLU A 75 4.98 10.39 17.11
CA GLU A 75 4.25 11.40 17.88
C GLU A 75 4.41 11.05 19.36
N SER A 76 5.39 11.65 20.02
CA SER A 76 5.55 11.67 21.48
C SER A 76 6.07 13.03 21.91
#